data_AF-A0A1B8H6X5-F1
#
_entry.id   AF-A0A1B8H6X5-F1
#
_cell.length_a   1.000
_cell.length_b   1.000
_cell.length_c   1.000
_cell.angle_alpha   90.00
_cell.angle_beta   90.00
_cell.angle_gamma   90.00
#
_symmetry.space_group_name_H-M   'P 1'
#
loop_
_entity.id
_entity.type
_entity.pdbx_description
1 polymer ?
#
loop_
_entity_poly.entity_id
_entity_poly.type
_entity_poly.pdbx_seq_one_letter_code
_entity_poly.pdbx_strand_id
1 'polypeptide(L)'
;MSQTTIIAVWPNEKSECVEELKNAWGSAPVVWNDMAIRYLDCRDNGFWSCIDKVWPLYKRGDIPLHHRAVLAMTYDNCYVKQEHYAKAAELIRMYLSDFPPDPQRVHHWSRIAEIFESTPDCHAIGFWMTSVCENPFNGEWNDDEEKYEQPDWSKYWSVFDKLESEN
;
A
#
# COMPACT_ATOMS: atom_id res chain seq x y z
N MET A 1 -2.23 13.31 -14.70
CA MET A 1 -2.24 13.58 -13.24
C MET A 1 -2.05 12.24 -12.56
N SER A 2 -1.22 12.14 -11.51
CA SER A 2 -1.00 10.86 -10.82
C SER A 2 -2.10 10.59 -9.80
N GLN A 3 -2.40 9.31 -9.58
CA GLN A 3 -3.41 8.87 -8.62
C GLN A 3 -2.97 7.57 -7.93
N THR A 4 -3.57 7.31 -6.78
CA THR A 4 -3.51 6.01 -6.11
C THR A 4 -4.85 5.32 -6.28
N THR A 5 -4.84 4.12 -6.85
CA THR A 5 -6.05 3.34 -7.05
C THR A 5 -6.12 2.23 -6.02
N ILE A 6 -7.26 2.15 -5.33
CA ILE A 6 -7.61 1.06 -4.41
C ILE A 6 -8.23 -0.05 -5.24
N ILE A 7 -7.68 -1.25 -5.17
CA ILE A 7 -8.10 -2.39 -5.99
C ILE A 7 -8.72 -3.46 -5.09
N ALA A 8 -9.98 -3.81 -5.33
CA ALA A 8 -10.59 -5.01 -4.78
C ALA A 8 -10.13 -6.21 -5.61
N VAL A 9 -9.75 -7.28 -4.92
CA VAL A 9 -9.08 -8.43 -5.51
C VAL A 9 -9.82 -9.71 -5.11
N TRP A 10 -10.12 -10.53 -6.11
CA TRP A 10 -10.52 -11.93 -5.98
C TRP A 10 -9.50 -12.78 -6.74
N PRO A 11 -8.51 -13.35 -6.05
CA PRO A 11 -7.39 -14.01 -6.71
C PRO A 11 -7.85 -15.09 -7.68
N ASN A 12 -7.29 -15.07 -8.90
CA ASN A 12 -7.65 -15.94 -10.04
C ASN A 12 -9.06 -15.76 -10.61
N GLU A 13 -9.85 -14.81 -10.11
CA GLU A 13 -11.21 -14.54 -10.60
C GLU A 13 -11.29 -13.16 -11.28
N LYS A 14 -11.03 -12.09 -10.53
CA LYS A 14 -11.13 -10.71 -11.02
C LYS A 14 -10.42 -9.70 -10.10
N SER A 15 -10.14 -8.52 -10.64
CA SER A 15 -9.72 -7.34 -9.88
C SER A 15 -10.50 -6.12 -10.35
N GLU A 16 -10.94 -5.27 -9.42
CA GLU A 16 -11.81 -4.12 -9.70
C GLU A 16 -11.31 -2.87 -8.99
N CYS A 17 -11.38 -1.72 -9.66
CA CYS A 17 -11.12 -0.43 -9.05
C CYS A 17 -12.24 -0.07 -8.08
N VAL A 18 -11.91 0.09 -6.79
CA VAL A 18 -12.84 0.53 -5.75
C VAL A 18 -12.93 2.04 -5.72
N GLU A 19 -11.78 2.71 -5.68
CA GLU A 19 -11.69 4.16 -5.52
C GLU A 19 -10.37 4.69 -6.07
N GLU A 20 -10.41 5.87 -6.70
CA GLU A 20 -9.23 6.59 -7.16
C GLU A 20 -8.98 7.82 -6.29
N LEU A 21 -7.85 7.81 -5.59
CA LEU A 21 -7.41 8.91 -4.74
C LEU A 21 -6.47 9.81 -5.54
N LYS A 22 -6.94 11.02 -5.85
CA LYS A 22 -6.18 12.00 -6.65
C LYS A 22 -4.88 12.38 -5.95
N ASN A 23 -3.83 12.57 -6.74
CA ASN A 23 -2.47 12.88 -6.29
C ASN A 23 -1.84 11.74 -5.49
N ALA A 24 -1.10 10.89 -6.20
CA ALA A 24 -0.35 9.76 -5.64
C ALA A 24 0.66 10.15 -4.54
N TRP A 25 1.06 11.42 -4.46
CA TRP A 25 1.97 11.86 -3.39
C TRP A 25 1.40 11.64 -1.99
N GLY A 26 0.07 11.61 -1.84
CA GLY A 26 -0.58 11.42 -0.54
C GLY A 26 -0.61 9.97 -0.01
N SER A 27 -0.08 8.99 -0.75
CA SER A 27 -0.06 7.58 -0.35
C SER A 27 1.35 7.12 -0.01
N ALA A 28 2.07 6.52 -0.97
CA ALA A 28 3.38 5.93 -0.76
C ALA A 28 4.46 6.96 -0.40
N PRO A 29 4.60 8.09 -1.12
CA PRO A 29 5.68 9.04 -0.84
C PRO A 29 5.63 9.66 0.55
N VAL A 30 4.43 9.86 1.12
CA VAL A 30 4.31 10.33 2.52
C VAL A 30 4.92 9.31 3.48
N VAL A 31 4.60 8.02 3.32
CA VAL A 31 5.16 6.98 4.19
C VAL A 31 6.66 6.86 4.03
N TRP A 32 7.16 6.93 2.80
CA TRP A 32 8.61 6.85 2.54
C TRP A 32 9.34 8.03 3.19
N ASN A 33 8.75 9.22 3.14
CA ASN A 33 9.29 10.40 3.79
C ASN A 33 9.32 10.27 5.32
N ASP A 34 8.21 9.86 5.92
CA ASP A 34 8.09 9.66 7.37
C ASP A 34 9.10 8.64 7.88
N MET A 35 9.22 7.51 7.18
CA MET A 35 10.18 6.45 7.50
C MET A 35 11.63 6.90 7.33
N ALA A 36 11.93 7.64 6.25
CA ALA A 36 13.26 8.17 6.01
C ALA A 36 13.69 9.19 7.08
N ILE A 37 12.80 10.10 7.48
CA ILE A 37 13.08 11.06 8.55
C ILE A 37 13.28 10.32 9.88
N ARG A 38 12.34 9.46 10.27
CA ARG A 38 12.33 8.82 11.60
C ARG A 38 13.50 7.86 11.81
N TYR A 39 13.86 7.07 10.79
CA TYR A 39 14.76 5.92 10.96
C TYR A 39 16.10 6.04 10.23
N LEU A 40 16.25 7.01 9.34
CA LEU A 40 17.47 7.20 8.54
C LEU A 40 18.07 8.60 8.68
N ASP A 41 17.46 9.48 9.50
CA ASP A 41 17.88 10.87 9.70
C ASP A 41 17.96 11.66 8.37
N CYS A 42 17.09 11.31 7.41
CA CYS A 42 16.98 12.03 6.15
C CYS A 42 16.17 13.34 6.38
N ARG A 43 16.52 14.40 5.66
CA ARG A 43 15.73 15.65 5.65
C ARG A 43 14.34 15.44 5.03
N ASP A 44 13.40 16.35 5.30
CA ASP A 44 12.07 16.34 4.66
C ASP A 44 12.18 16.33 3.11
N ASN A 45 11.41 15.45 2.49
CA ASN A 45 11.44 15.06 1.08
C ASN A 45 12.80 14.53 0.58
N GLY A 46 13.70 14.14 1.50
CA GLY A 46 15.01 13.59 1.20
C GLY A 46 15.00 12.08 0.90
N PHE A 47 13.85 11.41 1.00
CA PHE A 47 13.74 9.96 0.81
C PHE A 47 14.28 9.50 -0.55
N TRP A 48 14.20 10.33 -1.60
CA TRP A 48 14.76 10.02 -2.92
C TRP A 48 16.25 9.64 -2.90
N SER A 49 17.05 10.22 -2.00
CA SER A 49 18.48 9.89 -1.89
C SER A 49 18.77 8.71 -0.97
N CYS A 50 17.76 8.19 -0.27
CA CYS A 50 17.90 7.10 0.69
C CYS A 50 16.87 5.97 0.48
N ILE A 51 16.19 5.93 -0.67
CA ILE A 51 15.02 5.07 -0.90
C ILE A 51 15.34 3.56 -0.78
N ASP A 52 16.50 3.14 -1.27
CA ASP A 52 16.98 1.75 -1.14
C ASP A 52 17.19 1.32 0.32
N LYS A 53 17.39 2.29 1.23
CA LYS A 53 17.49 2.05 2.67
C LYS A 53 16.15 2.11 3.38
N VAL A 54 15.15 2.79 2.80
CA VAL A 54 13.77 2.82 3.32
C VAL A 54 13.12 1.45 3.14
N TRP A 55 13.33 0.82 1.99
CA TRP A 55 12.76 -0.49 1.67
C TRP A 55 12.96 -1.57 2.75
N PRO A 56 14.18 -1.91 3.18
CA PRO A 56 14.37 -2.97 4.17
C PRO A 56 13.81 -2.64 5.56
N LEU A 57 13.33 -1.41 5.84
CA LEU A 57 12.82 -1.03 7.17
C LEU A 57 11.59 -1.84 7.59
N TYR A 58 10.76 -2.34 6.68
CA TYR A 58 9.61 -3.17 7.09
C TYR A 58 10.04 -4.52 7.68
N LYS A 59 11.28 -4.96 7.49
CA LYS A 59 11.84 -6.21 8.03
C LYS A 59 12.54 -6.03 9.38
N ARG A 60 12.74 -4.79 9.82
CA ARG A 60 13.50 -4.47 11.03
C ARG A 60 12.65 -4.64 12.28
N GLY A 61 12.88 -5.71 13.04
CA GLY A 61 12.12 -6.02 14.26
C GLY A 61 12.18 -4.95 15.36
N ASP A 62 13.16 -4.04 15.32
CA ASP A 62 13.25 -2.89 16.23
C ASP A 62 12.24 -1.77 15.91
N ILE A 63 11.63 -1.79 14.72
CA ILE A 63 10.63 -0.82 14.28
C ILE A 63 9.23 -1.31 14.69
N PRO A 64 8.37 -0.45 15.28
CA PRO A 64 7.01 -0.80 15.63
C PRO A 64 6.22 -1.40 14.45
N LEU A 65 5.40 -2.41 14.74
CA LEU A 65 4.68 -3.17 13.72
C LEU A 65 3.82 -2.28 12.82
N HIS A 66 3.14 -1.26 13.38
CA HIS A 66 2.30 -0.36 12.60
C HIS A 66 3.08 0.47 11.57
N HIS A 67 4.33 0.85 11.87
CA HIS A 67 5.19 1.52 10.87
C HIS A 67 5.62 0.56 9.77
N ARG A 68 6.01 -0.66 10.16
CA ARG A 68 6.40 -1.71 9.21
C ARG A 68 5.25 -2.10 8.30
N ALA A 69 4.05 -2.24 8.85
CA ALA A 69 2.85 -2.63 8.11
C ALA A 69 2.43 -1.59 7.08
N VAL A 70 2.36 -0.32 7.48
CA VAL A 70 2.00 0.77 6.56
C VAL A 70 3.06 0.94 5.47
N LEU A 71 4.35 0.80 5.79
CA LEU A 71 5.41 0.76 4.77
C LEU A 71 5.25 -0.44 3.83
N ALA A 72 5.01 -1.64 4.36
CA ALA A 72 4.82 -2.85 3.56
C ALA A 72 3.64 -2.73 2.59
N MET A 73 2.55 -2.07 2.99
CA MET A 73 1.39 -1.79 2.12
C MET A 73 1.71 -0.85 0.95
N THR A 74 2.85 -0.14 0.96
CA THR A 74 3.26 0.73 -0.16
C THR A 74 4.00 0.01 -1.28
N TYR A 75 4.31 -1.26 -1.11
CA TYR A 75 5.01 -2.06 -2.10
C TYR A 75 4.12 -2.45 -3.27
N ASP A 76 4.75 -2.64 -4.41
CA ASP A 76 4.08 -3.28 -5.54
C ASP A 76 3.81 -4.77 -5.24
N ASN A 77 2.80 -5.31 -5.93
CA ASN A 77 2.36 -6.70 -5.83
C ASN A 77 2.01 -7.16 -4.40
N CYS A 78 1.73 -6.24 -3.49
CA CYS A 78 1.25 -6.57 -2.16
C CYS A 78 -0.27 -6.45 -2.09
N TYR A 79 -0.88 -7.25 -1.22
CA TYR A 79 -2.31 -7.16 -0.91
C TYR A 79 -2.56 -7.46 0.57
N VAL A 80 -3.68 -6.96 1.07
CA VAL A 80 -4.21 -7.25 2.41
C VAL A 80 -5.40 -8.17 2.24
N LYS A 81 -5.41 -9.32 2.92
CA LYS A 81 -6.56 -10.24 2.90
C LYS A 81 -7.71 -9.70 3.75
N GLN A 82 -8.93 -10.10 3.41
CA GLN A 82 -10.15 -9.72 4.13
C GLN A 82 -10.08 -9.99 5.64
N GLU A 83 -9.54 -11.16 6.04
CA GLU A 83 -9.34 -11.53 7.45
C GLU A 83 -8.44 -10.55 8.23
N HIS A 84 -7.64 -9.75 7.52
CA HIS A 84 -6.71 -8.79 8.09
C HIS A 84 -7.19 -7.33 7.98
N TYR A 85 -8.38 -7.03 7.45
CA TYR A 85 -8.84 -5.65 7.26
C TYR A 85 -8.95 -4.87 8.57
N ALA A 86 -9.52 -5.46 9.62
CA ALA A 86 -9.63 -4.81 10.92
C ALA A 86 -8.23 -4.47 11.50
N LYS A 87 -7.29 -5.42 11.39
CA LYS A 87 -5.89 -5.23 11.81
C LYS A 87 -5.18 -4.16 10.98
N ALA A 88 -5.43 -4.13 9.66
CA ALA A 88 -4.88 -3.11 8.77
C ALA A 88 -5.35 -1.71 9.16
N ALA A 89 -6.65 -1.53 9.36
CA ALA A 89 -7.22 -0.27 9.80
C ALA A 89 -6.61 0.20 11.12
N GLU A 90 -6.57 -0.68 12.14
CA GLU A 90 -5.99 -0.36 13.45
C GLU A 90 -4.54 0.12 13.33
N LEU A 91 -3.70 -0.62 12.61
CA LEU A 91 -2.30 -0.26 12.44
C LEU A 91 -2.12 1.04 11.65
N ILE A 92 -2.98 1.32 10.66
CA ILE A 92 -2.97 2.62 9.97
C ILE A 92 -3.36 3.74 10.95
N ARG A 93 -4.36 3.55 11.82
CA ARG A 93 -4.72 4.56 12.83
C ARG A 93 -3.59 4.80 13.83
N MET A 94 -2.89 3.75 14.27
CA MET A 94 -1.70 3.89 15.11
C MET A 94 -0.58 4.65 14.38
N TYR A 95 -0.34 4.34 13.11
CA TYR A 95 0.63 5.06 12.28
C TYR A 95 0.30 6.55 12.19
N LEU A 96 -0.97 6.90 11.93
CA LEU A 96 -1.43 8.28 11.86
C LEU A 96 -1.32 9.03 13.19
N SER A 97 -1.30 8.33 14.32
CA SER A 97 -1.02 8.92 15.64
C SER A 97 0.46 9.30 15.79
N ASP A 98 1.37 8.48 15.25
CA ASP A 98 2.81 8.72 15.32
C ASP A 98 3.32 9.68 14.23
N PHE A 99 2.57 9.76 13.12
CA PHE A 99 2.79 10.66 11.98
C PHE A 99 1.48 11.39 11.61
N PRO A 100 1.12 12.45 12.35
CA PRO A 100 -0.10 13.20 12.09
C PRO A 100 -0.08 13.85 10.70
N PRO A 101 -1.16 13.74 9.90
CA PRO A 101 -1.23 14.39 8.60
C PRO A 101 -1.07 15.91 8.69
N ASP A 102 -0.20 16.48 7.86
CA ASP A 102 -0.10 17.93 7.66
C ASP A 102 -1.34 18.43 6.87
N PRO A 103 -2.18 19.32 7.42
CA PRO A 103 -3.35 19.86 6.73
C PRO A 103 -3.04 20.57 5.40
N GLN A 104 -1.78 20.97 5.16
CA GLN A 104 -1.34 21.63 3.93
C GLN A 104 -0.91 20.64 2.83
N ARG A 105 -0.80 19.34 3.15
CA ARG A 105 -0.35 18.30 2.23
C ARG A 105 -1.47 17.29 2.00
N VAL A 106 -1.51 16.69 0.81
CA VAL A 106 -2.45 15.61 0.53
C VAL A 106 -2.03 14.38 1.33
N HIS A 107 -3.00 13.70 1.96
CA HIS A 107 -2.76 12.51 2.76
C HIS A 107 -3.94 11.55 2.66
N HIS A 108 -3.68 10.33 2.21
CA HIS A 108 -4.73 9.37 1.83
C HIS A 108 -4.97 8.28 2.88
N TRP A 109 -4.05 8.08 3.81
CA TRP A 109 -4.12 6.94 4.74
C TRP A 109 -5.31 6.99 5.71
N SER A 110 -5.84 8.16 6.05
CA SER A 110 -7.10 8.25 6.80
C SER A 110 -8.25 7.63 6.01
N ARG A 111 -8.31 7.88 4.69
CA ARG A 111 -9.31 7.31 3.79
C ARG A 111 -9.07 5.82 3.56
N ILE A 112 -7.81 5.40 3.43
CA ILE A 112 -7.45 3.97 3.30
C ILE A 112 -7.88 3.19 4.56
N ALA A 113 -7.69 3.76 5.75
CA ALA A 113 -8.19 3.16 6.99
C ALA A 113 -9.72 3.01 6.98
N GLU A 114 -10.46 4.05 6.58
CA GLU A 114 -11.92 3.99 6.46
C GLU A 114 -12.39 2.90 5.48
N ILE A 115 -11.67 2.69 4.38
CA ILE A 115 -11.99 1.62 3.42
C ILE A 115 -11.84 0.26 4.10
N PHE A 116 -10.75 0.01 4.82
CA PHE A 116 -10.61 -1.24 5.57
C PHE A 116 -11.66 -1.40 6.67
N GLU A 117 -12.00 -0.32 7.38
CA GLU A 117 -13.04 -0.30 8.42
C GLU A 117 -14.42 -0.61 7.85
N SER A 118 -14.69 -0.22 6.61
CA SER A 118 -15.96 -0.53 5.92
C SER A 118 -16.12 -2.01 5.56
N THR A 119 -15.04 -2.80 5.67
CA THR A 119 -15.01 -4.23 5.37
C THR A 119 -15.66 -4.56 4.01
N PRO A 120 -15.12 -4.05 2.89
CA PRO A 120 -15.71 -4.30 1.58
C PRO A 120 -15.76 -5.79 1.28
N ASP A 121 -16.80 -6.20 0.56
CA ASP A 121 -17.03 -7.59 0.19
C ASP A 121 -16.10 -8.01 -0.96
N CYS A 122 -14.82 -8.21 -0.64
CA CYS A 122 -13.79 -8.72 -1.54
C CYS A 122 -12.77 -9.56 -0.77
N HIS A 123 -12.09 -10.49 -1.45
CA HIS A 123 -11.13 -11.39 -0.78
C HIS A 123 -9.86 -10.66 -0.31
N ALA A 124 -9.46 -9.61 -1.02
CA ALA A 124 -8.31 -8.79 -0.68
C ALA A 124 -8.40 -7.36 -1.23
N ILE A 125 -7.60 -6.46 -0.66
CA ILE A 125 -7.36 -5.11 -1.17
C ILE A 125 -5.89 -4.99 -1.57
N GLY A 126 -5.66 -4.54 -2.78
CA GLY A 126 -4.37 -4.13 -3.31
C GLY A 126 -4.29 -2.63 -3.55
N PHE A 127 -3.07 -2.12 -3.74
CA PHE A 127 -2.84 -0.72 -4.02
C PHE A 127 -2.02 -0.55 -5.30
N TRP A 128 -2.53 0.26 -6.23
CA TRP A 128 -1.74 0.79 -7.33
C TRP A 128 -1.38 2.23 -7.01
N MET A 129 -0.27 2.42 -6.30
CA MET A 129 0.08 3.73 -5.72
C MET A 129 0.78 4.67 -6.69
N THR A 130 1.33 4.18 -7.80
CA THR A 130 1.94 5.03 -8.83
C THR A 130 1.35 4.72 -10.20
N SER A 131 0.50 5.62 -10.69
CA SER A 131 -0.08 5.54 -12.05
C SER A 131 0.93 5.78 -13.19
N VAL A 132 2.24 5.67 -12.92
CA VAL A 132 3.33 5.82 -13.89
C VAL A 132 3.72 4.46 -14.48
N CYS A 133 3.51 3.39 -13.72
CA CYS A 133 3.64 2.02 -14.18
C CYS A 133 2.25 1.47 -14.54
N GLU A 134 2.21 0.43 -15.37
CA GLU A 134 0.98 -0.31 -15.66
C GLU A 134 0.33 -0.80 -14.36
N ASN A 135 -1.00 -0.93 -14.35
CA ASN A 135 -1.71 -1.44 -13.17
C ASN A 135 -1.19 -2.84 -12.86
N PRO A 136 -0.53 -3.07 -11.70
CA PRO A 136 0.05 -4.37 -11.41
C PRO A 136 -1.05 -5.44 -11.40
N PHE A 137 -2.26 -5.11 -10.94
CA PHE A 137 -3.38 -6.05 -10.81
C PHE A 137 -4.05 -6.44 -12.13
N ASN A 138 -3.51 -6.00 -13.27
CA ASN A 138 -3.91 -6.47 -14.59
C ASN A 138 -2.81 -7.41 -15.14
N GLY A 139 -3.23 -8.54 -15.72
CA GLY A 139 -2.36 -9.43 -16.48
C GLY A 139 -2.13 -8.93 -17.91
N GLU A 140 -1.79 -9.85 -18.80
CA GLU A 140 -1.60 -9.52 -20.22
C GLU A 140 -2.93 -9.09 -20.85
N TRP A 141 -2.86 -8.20 -21.84
CA TRP A 141 -4.03 -7.82 -22.63
C TRP A 141 -4.37 -8.96 -23.59
N ASN A 142 -5.61 -9.44 -23.53
CA ASN A 142 -6.13 -10.44 -24.46
C ASN A 142 -6.92 -9.73 -25.56
N ASP A 143 -6.35 -9.69 -26.78
CA ASP A 143 -6.95 -9.02 -27.94
C ASP A 143 -8.26 -9.68 -28.38
N ASP A 144 -8.42 -11.00 -28.19
CA ASP A 144 -9.62 -11.73 -28.61
C ASP A 144 -10.81 -11.44 -27.70
N GLU A 145 -10.56 -11.28 -26.40
CA GLU A 145 -11.58 -11.04 -25.37
C GLU A 145 -11.73 -9.54 -25.01
N GLU A 146 -10.95 -8.66 -25.64
CA GLU A 146 -10.86 -7.22 -25.38
C GLU A 146 -10.79 -6.88 -23.87
N LYS A 147 -10.03 -7.67 -23.11
CA LYS A 147 -9.88 -7.48 -21.67
C LYS A 147 -8.50 -7.89 -21.17
N TYR A 148 -8.11 -7.35 -20.02
CA TYR A 148 -6.93 -7.80 -19.30
C TYR A 148 -7.19 -9.15 -18.62
N GLU A 149 -6.22 -10.05 -18.71
CA GLU A 149 -6.19 -11.29 -17.94
C GLU A 149 -5.88 -11.02 -16.46
N GLN A 150 -5.91 -12.07 -15.64
CA GLN A 150 -5.45 -11.97 -14.26
C GLN A 150 -3.92 -11.92 -14.20
N PRO A 151 -3.33 -11.18 -13.25
CA PRO A 151 -1.88 -11.12 -13.11
C PRO A 151 -1.34 -12.45 -12.58
N ASP A 152 -0.03 -12.65 -12.72
CA ASP A 152 0.66 -13.80 -12.14
C ASP A 152 0.71 -13.69 -10.61
N TRP A 153 -0.26 -14.31 -9.95
CA TRP A 153 -0.41 -14.32 -8.49
C TRP A 153 0.79 -14.90 -7.73
N SER A 154 1.69 -15.64 -8.38
CA SER A 154 2.91 -16.14 -7.74
C SER A 154 3.91 -15.04 -7.37
N LYS A 155 3.79 -13.86 -8.00
CA LYS A 155 4.60 -12.67 -7.70
C LYS A 155 4.02 -11.81 -6.58
N TYR A 156 2.80 -12.12 -6.13
CA TYR A 156 2.10 -11.37 -5.10
C TYR A 156 2.33 -11.95 -3.72
N TRP A 157 2.24 -11.08 -2.73
CA TRP A 157 2.42 -11.48 -1.34
C TRP A 157 1.42 -10.76 -0.44
N SER A 158 0.93 -11.47 0.57
CA SER A 158 0.08 -10.88 1.58
C SER A 158 0.92 -10.14 2.61
N VAL A 159 0.56 -8.88 2.88
CA VAL A 159 1.30 -8.01 3.79
C VAL A 159 1.46 -8.64 5.18
N PHE A 160 0.37 -9.16 5.74
CA PHE A 160 0.36 -9.67 7.11
C PHE A 160 1.00 -11.04 7.25
N ASP A 161 0.73 -11.96 6.31
CA ASP A 161 1.42 -13.26 6.28
C ASP A 161 2.95 -13.06 6.25
N LYS A 162 3.41 -12.08 5.44
CA LYS A 162 4.84 -11.78 5.33
C LYS A 162 5.40 -11.22 6.63
N LEU A 163 4.74 -10.27 7.26
CA LEU A 163 5.18 -9.67 8.52
C LEU A 163 5.16 -10.67 9.68
N GLU A 164 4.21 -11.61 9.68
CA GLU A 164 4.14 -12.67 10.68
C GLU A 164 5.23 -13.73 10.51
N SER A 165 5.68 -13.98 9.28
CA SER A 165 6.81 -14.89 9.00
C SER A 165 8.20 -14.33 9.36
N GLU A 166 8.30 -13.00 9.56
CA GLU A 166 9.56 -12.29 9.84
C GLU A 166 9.72 -11.94 11.34
N ASN A 167 8.76 -12.33 12.19
CA ASN A 167 8.84 -12.21 13.65
C ASN A 167 9.21 -13.57 14.28
#